data_AF-A0A4Q3W450-F1
#
_entry.id   AF-A0A4Q3W450-F1
#
_cell.length_a   1.000
_cell.length_b   1.000
_cell.length_c   1.000
_cell.angle_alpha   90.00
_cell.angle_beta   90.00
_cell.angle_gamma   90.00
#
_symmetry.space_group_name_H-M   'P 1'
#
loop_
_entity.id
_entity.type
_entity.pdbx_description
1 polymer ?
#
loop_
_entity_poly.entity_id
_entity_poly.type
_entity_poly.pdbx_seq_one_letter_code
_entity_poly.pdbx_strand_id
1 'polypeptide(L)'
;MNTTMPVSGRKVNTVIVLPFIYSHYGNVNLLTLLKKGFNNSPEYLKAVALDNSHFTEPLLSEESYNLIEKYTTQDNDLMTKDSLESFGRRAEGGEGKQVFYFALEKYNSKWLDSIAKVQAKMYLKNGPER
;
A
#
# COMPACT_ATOMS: atom_id res chain seq x y z
N MET A 1 11.46 25.53 -12.30
CA MET A 1 11.25 26.38 -11.12
C MET A 1 11.04 25.46 -9.92
N ASN A 2 11.97 25.45 -8.97
CA ASN A 2 11.90 24.59 -7.78
C ASN A 2 11.06 25.27 -6.70
N THR A 3 9.85 24.77 -6.49
CA THR A 3 8.93 25.29 -5.46
C THR A 3 9.24 24.61 -4.12
N THR A 4 10.04 25.29 -3.29
CA THR A 4 10.24 24.90 -1.88
C THR A 4 9.06 25.40 -1.06
N MET A 5 8.27 24.49 -0.47
CA MET A 5 7.27 24.85 0.55
C MET A 5 7.83 24.56 1.95
N PRO A 6 7.60 25.43 2.94
CA PRO A 6 8.13 25.25 4.29
C PRO A 6 7.28 24.25 5.07
N VAL A 7 7.82 23.05 5.31
CA VAL A 7 7.35 22.14 6.35
C VAL A 7 8.25 22.32 7.56
N SER A 8 7.67 22.45 8.76
CA SER A 8 8.30 22.88 10.02
C SER A 8 9.84 22.83 10.04
N GLY A 9 10.48 23.99 9.86
CA GLY A 9 11.90 24.21 10.14
C GLY A 9 12.95 23.52 9.25
N ARG A 10 12.57 22.69 8.27
CA ARG A 10 13.53 22.15 7.27
C ARG A 10 13.05 22.42 5.86
N LYS A 11 13.91 23.05 5.03
CA LYS A 11 13.67 23.18 3.59
C LYS A 11 13.77 21.78 2.97
N VAL A 12 12.62 21.14 2.75
CA VAL A 12 12.56 19.82 2.11
C VAL A 12 12.54 19.99 0.60
N ASN A 13 13.39 19.25 -0.12
CA ASN A 13 13.37 19.27 -1.58
C ASN A 13 12.17 18.45 -2.09
N THR A 14 11.11 19.15 -2.48
CA THR A 14 9.87 18.59 -2.99
C THR A 14 10.06 17.62 -4.16
N VAL A 15 11.08 17.87 -5.01
CA VAL A 15 11.38 17.05 -6.19
C VAL A 15 11.86 15.65 -5.79
N ILE A 16 12.53 15.55 -4.64
CA ILE A 16 13.05 14.28 -4.13
C ILE A 16 12.01 13.62 -3.23
N VAL A 17 11.30 14.35 -2.37
CA VAL A 17 10.45 13.71 -1.34
C VAL A 17 9.11 13.19 -1.85
N LEU A 18 8.52 13.86 -2.86
CA LEU A 18 7.22 13.45 -3.39
C LEU A 18 7.23 12.04 -4.02
N PRO A 19 8.20 11.66 -4.88
CA PRO A 19 8.30 10.29 -5.39
C PRO A 19 8.45 9.23 -4.29
N PHE A 20 9.15 9.55 -3.20
CA PHE A 20 9.36 8.60 -2.10
C PHE A 20 8.08 8.37 -1.31
N ILE A 21 7.35 9.41 -0.92
CA ILE A 21 6.06 9.26 -0.22
C ILE A 21 5.06 8.50 -1.10
N TYR A 22 5.02 8.85 -2.38
CA TYR A 22 4.19 8.17 -3.37
C TYR A 22 4.49 6.66 -3.45
N SER A 23 5.76 6.29 -3.62
CA SER A 23 6.18 4.89 -3.69
C SER A 23 5.92 4.16 -2.37
N HIS A 24 6.19 4.81 -1.25
CA HIS A 24 5.98 4.24 0.08
C HIS A 24 4.50 3.95 0.36
N TYR A 25 3.57 4.83 -0.02
CA TYR A 25 2.13 4.57 0.09
C TYR A 25 1.71 3.29 -0.66
N GLY A 26 2.18 3.14 -1.91
CA GLY A 26 1.92 1.94 -2.71
C GLY A 26 2.48 0.67 -2.06
N ASN A 27 3.71 0.73 -1.54
CA ASN A 27 4.37 -0.40 -0.91
C ASN A 27 3.67 -0.82 0.39
N VAL A 28 3.30 0.13 1.24
CA VAL A 28 2.54 -0.14 2.47
C VAL A 28 1.19 -0.76 2.13
N ASN A 29 0.48 -0.24 1.13
CA ASN A 29 -0.78 -0.82 0.66
C ASN A 29 -0.60 -2.27 0.20
N LEU A 30 0.41 -2.55 -0.64
CA LEU A 30 0.73 -3.89 -1.14
C LEU A 30 1.01 -4.86 0.01
N LEU A 31 1.94 -4.51 0.91
CA LEU A 31 2.32 -5.38 2.03
C LEU A 31 1.16 -5.64 2.99
N THR A 32 0.31 -4.64 3.21
CA THR A 32 -0.89 -4.76 4.07
C THR A 32 -1.92 -5.69 3.42
N LEU A 33 -2.16 -5.55 2.11
CA LEU A 33 -3.07 -6.42 1.37
C LEU A 33 -2.56 -7.86 1.30
N LEU A 34 -1.27 -8.07 1.03
CA LEU A 34 -0.65 -9.40 1.03
C LEU A 34 -0.76 -10.05 2.42
N LYS A 35 -0.48 -9.30 3.49
CA LYS A 35 -0.62 -9.78 4.87
C LYS A 35 -2.05 -10.27 5.15
N LYS A 36 -3.06 -9.51 4.73
CA LYS A 36 -4.47 -9.90 4.87
C LYS A 36 -4.85 -11.07 3.97
N GLY A 37 -4.39 -11.07 2.73
CA GLY A 37 -4.68 -12.11 1.74
C GLY A 37 -4.12 -13.47 2.13
N PHE A 38 -2.94 -13.51 2.75
CA PHE A 38 -2.37 -14.71 3.37
C PHE A 38 -2.89 -14.99 4.77
N ASN A 39 -3.94 -14.28 5.23
CA ASN A 39 -4.55 -14.42 6.54
C ASN A 39 -3.52 -14.35 7.70
N ASN A 40 -2.51 -13.47 7.58
CA ASN A 40 -1.41 -13.36 8.54
C ASN A 40 -0.63 -14.67 8.75
N SER A 41 -0.45 -15.49 7.71
CA SER A 41 0.27 -16.76 7.85
C SER A 41 1.69 -16.56 8.41
N PRO A 42 2.14 -17.43 9.33
CA PRO A 42 3.49 -17.34 9.89
C PRO A 42 4.59 -17.40 8.82
N GLU A 43 4.37 -18.14 7.73
CA GLU A 43 5.31 -18.30 6.64
C GLU A 43 5.50 -16.99 5.87
N TYR A 44 4.39 -16.30 5.57
CA TYR A 44 4.44 -14.99 4.94
C TYR A 44 5.14 -13.97 5.85
N LEU A 45 4.78 -13.94 7.13
CA LEU A 45 5.39 -13.01 8.10
C LEU A 45 6.89 -13.25 8.25
N LYS A 46 7.34 -14.52 8.25
CA LYS A 46 8.77 -14.87 8.25
C LYS A 46 9.47 -14.37 6.98
N ALA A 47 8.88 -14.57 5.82
CA ALA A 47 9.46 -14.10 4.55
C ALA A 47 9.60 -12.56 4.54
N VAL A 48 8.56 -11.84 4.96
CA VAL A 48 8.58 -10.36 5.05
C VAL A 48 9.58 -9.86 6.09
N ALA A 49 9.76 -10.58 7.20
CA ALA A 49 10.76 -10.24 8.21
C ALA A 49 12.20 -10.41 7.70
N LEU A 50 12.45 -11.39 6.82
CA LEU A 50 13.76 -11.60 6.20
C LEU A 50 14.09 -10.56 5.13
N ASP A 51 13.08 -10.03 4.45
CA ASP A 51 13.25 -9.13 3.31
C ASP A 51 13.98 -7.82 3.67
N ASN A 52 13.92 -7.35 4.93
CA ASN A 52 14.63 -6.15 5.44
C ASN A 52 14.46 -4.86 4.61
N SER A 53 13.59 -4.84 3.59
CA SER A 53 13.28 -3.68 2.74
C SER A 53 12.37 -2.65 3.41
N HIS A 54 12.12 -2.79 4.71
CA HIS A 54 11.22 -1.92 5.47
C HIS A 54 11.83 -0.54 5.64
N PHE A 55 11.02 0.49 5.40
CA PHE A 55 11.38 1.86 5.78
C PHE A 55 11.25 2.00 7.29
N THR A 56 12.31 2.47 7.94
CA THR A 56 12.36 2.68 9.40
C THR A 56 11.72 3.98 9.86
N GLU A 57 11.50 4.93 8.95
CA GLU A 57 10.84 6.20 9.25
C GLU A 57 9.39 6.20 8.72
N PRO A 58 8.38 6.55 9.56
CA PRO A 58 7.02 6.73 9.07
C PRO A 58 6.95 7.96 8.16
N LEU A 59 6.77 7.71 6.86
CA LEU A 59 6.65 8.74 5.82
C LEU A 59 5.19 9.07 5.47
N LEU A 60 4.22 8.45 6.15
CA LEU A 60 2.78 8.68 5.97
C LEU A 60 2.15 9.20 7.27
N SER A 61 1.06 9.97 7.14
CA SER A 61 0.23 10.35 8.29
C SER A 61 -0.54 9.16 8.86
N GLU A 62 -1.02 9.26 10.10
CA GLU A 62 -1.89 8.24 10.69
C GLU A 62 -3.17 8.04 9.85
N GLU A 63 -3.75 9.14 9.37
CA GLU A 63 -4.89 9.11 8.46
C GLU A 63 -4.62 8.27 7.19
N SER A 64 -3.41 8.40 6.61
CA SER A 64 -3.01 7.61 5.44
C SER A 64 -2.93 6.12 5.76
N TYR A 65 -2.37 5.75 6.91
CA TYR A 65 -2.33 4.35 7.36
C TYR A 65 -3.73 3.79 7.58
N ASN A 66 -4.61 4.54 8.24
CA ASN A 66 -6.00 4.16 8.46
C ASN A 66 -6.75 3.97 7.14
N LEU A 67 -6.48 4.83 6.16
CA LEU A 67 -7.06 4.74 4.83
C LEU A 67 -6.58 3.48 4.08
N ILE A 68 -5.29 3.18 4.15
CA ILE A 68 -4.71 1.93 3.61
C ILE A 68 -5.38 0.72 4.27
N GLU A 69 -5.49 0.70 5.59
CA GLU A 69 -6.12 -0.39 6.33
C GLU A 69 -7.56 -0.61 5.86
N LYS A 70 -8.36 0.45 5.77
CA LYS A 70 -9.74 0.38 5.28
C LYS A 70 -9.84 -0.21 3.86
N TYR A 71 -9.06 0.31 2.92
CA TYR A 71 -9.13 -0.15 1.53
C TYR A 71 -8.64 -1.58 1.37
N THR A 72 -7.55 -1.94 2.02
CA THR A 72 -7.02 -3.30 1.95
C THR A 72 -7.94 -4.33 2.62
N THR A 73 -8.75 -3.94 3.61
CA THR A 73 -9.82 -4.80 4.14
C THR A 73 -10.89 -5.06 3.08
N GLN A 74 -11.40 -4.01 2.44
CA GLN A 74 -12.42 -4.15 1.38
C GLN A 74 -11.91 -4.98 0.20
N ASP A 75 -10.67 -4.77 -0.18
CA ASP A 75 -10.00 -5.51 -1.25
C ASP A 75 -9.81 -6.99 -0.90
N ASN A 76 -9.44 -7.30 0.35
CA ASN A 76 -9.33 -8.68 0.83
C ASN A 76 -10.69 -9.40 0.90
N ASP A 77 -11.75 -8.69 1.28
CA ASP A 77 -13.11 -9.22 1.28
C ASP A 77 -13.57 -9.54 -0.14
N LEU A 78 -13.31 -8.63 -1.08
CA LEU A 78 -13.60 -8.84 -2.50
C LEU A 78 -12.85 -10.05 -3.07
N MET A 79 -11.55 -10.14 -2.80
CA MET A 79 -10.71 -11.26 -3.24
C MET A 79 -11.17 -12.59 -2.63
N THR A 80 -11.60 -12.59 -1.36
CA THR A 80 -12.15 -13.79 -0.70
C THR A 80 -13.46 -14.21 -1.35
N LYS A 81 -14.33 -13.24 -1.66
CA LYS A 81 -15.60 -13.50 -2.34
C LYS A 81 -15.40 -14.06 -3.76
N ASP A 82 -14.53 -13.46 -4.57
CA ASP A 82 -14.22 -13.96 -5.94
C ASP A 82 -13.65 -15.39 -5.89
N SER A 83 -12.80 -15.67 -4.91
CA SER A 83 -12.28 -17.03 -4.69
C SER A 83 -13.37 -18.05 -4.37
N LEU A 84 -14.36 -17.69 -3.55
CA LEU A 84 -15.48 -18.58 -3.21
C LEU A 84 -16.44 -18.76 -4.40
N GLU A 85 -16.70 -17.70 -5.15
CA GLU A 85 -17.61 -17.74 -6.30
C GLU A 85 -17.01 -18.47 -7.51
N SER A 86 -15.69 -18.46 -7.65
CA SER A 86 -14.98 -19.15 -8.73
C SER A 86 -14.69 -20.63 -8.46
N PHE A 87 -14.94 -21.11 -7.24
CA PHE A 87 -14.73 -22.50 -6.83
C PHE A 87 -15.53 -23.48 -7.72
N GLY A 88 -14.85 -24.46 -8.31
CA GLY A 88 -15.44 -25.44 -9.23
C GLY A 88 -15.85 -24.87 -10.60
N ARG A 89 -15.54 -23.60 -10.89
CA ARG A 89 -15.81 -22.95 -12.20
C ARG A 89 -14.54 -22.61 -12.98
N ARG A 90 -13.37 -22.62 -12.35
CA ARG A 90 -12.06 -22.39 -12.97
C ARG A 90 -11.29 -23.72 -13.05
N ALA A 91 -10.35 -23.83 -13.98
CA ALA A 91 -9.41 -24.95 -14.02
C ALA A 91 -8.60 -25.00 -12.70
N GLU A 92 -8.15 -26.19 -12.27
CA GLU A 92 -7.53 -26.42 -10.94
C GLU A 92 -6.46 -25.39 -10.55
N GLY A 93 -5.64 -24.91 -11.51
CA GLY A 93 -4.59 -23.90 -11.26
C GLY A 93 -5.10 -22.46 -11.04
N GLY A 94 -6.39 -22.21 -11.24
CA GLY A 94 -7.05 -20.93 -11.02
C GLY A 94 -7.98 -20.90 -9.80
N GLU A 95 -8.00 -22.00 -9.03
CA GLU A 95 -8.81 -22.09 -7.81
C GLU A 95 -8.09 -21.46 -6.60
N GLY A 96 -8.90 -20.98 -5.65
CA GLY A 96 -8.40 -20.36 -4.42
C GLY A 96 -8.11 -18.85 -4.56
N LYS A 97 -7.62 -18.27 -3.45
CA LYS A 97 -7.30 -16.85 -3.39
C LYS A 97 -6.04 -16.60 -4.20
N GLN A 98 -6.16 -15.93 -5.34
CA GLN A 98 -5.02 -15.55 -6.18
C GLN A 98 -4.32 -14.31 -5.60
N VAL A 99 -3.82 -14.43 -4.35
CA VAL A 99 -3.38 -13.31 -3.51
C VAL A 99 -2.34 -12.43 -4.21
N PHE A 100 -1.28 -13.02 -4.76
CA PHE A 100 -0.22 -12.26 -5.44
C PHE A 100 -0.74 -11.57 -6.71
N TYR A 101 -1.53 -12.26 -7.53
CA TYR A 101 -2.08 -11.69 -8.76
C TYR A 101 -2.97 -10.47 -8.45
N PHE A 102 -3.92 -10.64 -7.53
CA PHE A 102 -4.85 -9.59 -7.13
C PHE A 102 -4.11 -8.40 -6.51
N ALA A 103 -3.15 -8.64 -5.63
CA ALA A 103 -2.39 -7.58 -4.97
C ALA A 103 -1.50 -6.82 -5.96
N LEU A 104 -0.90 -7.49 -6.94
CA LEU A 104 -0.14 -6.86 -8.02
C LEU A 104 -1.02 -6.05 -8.96
N GLU A 105 -2.22 -6.55 -9.29
CA GLU A 105 -3.19 -5.80 -10.10
C GLU A 105 -3.60 -4.50 -9.40
N LYS A 106 -3.86 -4.56 -8.08
CA LYS A 106 -4.17 -3.39 -7.25
C LYS A 106 -3.00 -2.41 -7.17
N TYR A 107 -1.79 -2.92 -6.93
CA TYR A 107 -0.57 -2.11 -6.88
C TYR A 107 -0.35 -1.31 -8.17
N ASN A 108 -0.60 -1.93 -9.32
CA ASN A 108 -0.45 -1.30 -10.64
C ASN A 108 -1.69 -0.52 -11.11
N SER A 109 -2.72 -0.39 -10.26
CA SER A 109 -3.96 0.26 -10.65
C SER A 109 -3.83 1.78 -10.69
N LYS A 110 -4.46 2.42 -11.69
CA LYS A 110 -4.56 3.89 -11.79
C LYS A 110 -5.26 4.50 -10.57
N TRP A 111 -6.15 3.74 -9.93
CA TRP A 111 -6.87 4.16 -8.74
C TRP A 111 -5.92 4.33 -7.56
N LEU A 112 -5.07 3.33 -7.28
CA LEU A 112 -4.09 3.42 -6.20
C LEU A 112 -3.05 4.53 -6.47
N ASP A 113 -2.58 4.63 -7.71
CA ASP A 113 -1.70 5.73 -8.16
C ASP A 113 -2.30 7.11 -7.87
N SER A 114 -3.60 7.29 -8.16
CA SER A 114 -4.30 8.54 -7.91
C SER A 114 -4.39 8.88 -6.42
N ILE A 115 -4.69 7.90 -5.57
CA ILE A 115 -4.76 8.09 -4.11
C ILE A 115 -3.38 8.39 -3.54
N ALA A 116 -2.36 7.63 -3.92
CA ALA A 116 -0.98 7.85 -3.47
C ALA A 116 -0.49 9.26 -3.79
N LYS A 117 -0.82 9.79 -4.98
CA LYS A 117 -0.51 11.18 -5.36
C LYS A 117 -1.23 12.21 -4.50
N VAL A 118 -2.47 11.97 -4.11
CA VAL A 118 -3.23 12.86 -3.21
C VAL A 118 -2.60 12.84 -1.82
N GLN A 119 -2.30 11.66 -1.28
CA GLN A 119 -1.71 11.51 0.05
C GLN A 119 -0.31 12.12 0.12
N ALA A 120 0.52 11.96 -0.91
CA ALA A 120 1.83 12.61 -0.99
C ALA A 120 1.73 14.15 -0.96
N LYS A 121 0.72 14.73 -1.62
CA LYS A 121 0.47 16.18 -1.56
C LYS A 121 -0.02 16.62 -0.19
N MET A 122 -0.87 15.84 0.46
CA MET A 122 -1.37 16.13 1.81
C MET A 122 -0.24 16.12 2.84
N TYR A 123 0.64 15.11 2.78
CA TYR A 123 1.81 15.03 3.63
C TYR A 123 2.74 16.25 3.46
N LEU A 124 3.02 16.68 2.23
CA LEU A 124 3.85 17.87 2.00
C LEU A 124 3.22 19.17 2.49
N LYS A 125 1.88 19.25 2.50
CA LYS A 125 1.16 20.43 2.96
C LYS A 125 1.14 20.50 4.50
N ASN A 126 0.90 19.38 5.15
CA ASN A 126 0.64 19.32 6.60
C ASN A 126 1.87 18.93 7.42
N GLY A 127 2.89 18.35 6.77
CA GLY A 127 4.03 17.69 7.43
C GLY A 127 3.66 16.32 8.02
N PRO A 128 4.66 15.56 8.50
CA PRO A 128 4.38 14.43 9.38
C PRO A 128 3.67 14.94 10.64
N GLU A 129 2.52 14.35 10.97
CA GLU A 129 1.88 14.57 12.27
C GLU A 129 2.86 14.14 13.38
N ARG A 130 3.05 15.00 14.38
CA ARG A 130 3.96 14.77 15.51
C ARG A 130 3.27 14.03 16.63
#